data_AF-A0A9E4M9K7-F1
#
_entry.id   AF-A0A9E4M9K7-F1
#
_cell.length_a   1.000
_cell.length_b   1.000
_cell.length_c   1.000
_cell.angle_alpha   90.00
_cell.angle_beta   90.00
_cell.angle_gamma   90.00
#
_symmetry.space_group_name_H-M   'P 1'
#
loop_
_entity.id
_entity.type
_entity.pdbx_description
1 polymer ?
#
loop_
_entity_poly.entity_id
_entity_poly.type
_entity_poly.pdbx_seq_one_letter_code
_entity_poly.pdbx_strand_id
1 'polypeptide(L)'
;MPAHFFAGAWGTIATVIAAGADIGVQLLGVLAVGAFAFATSWLTWLALEKTMGVRVSHKVEQMGQDVAELGIDAYPEFVLMPERDE
;
A
#
# COMPACT_ATOMS: atom_id res chain seq x y z
N MET A 1 -3.67 3.91 -0.64
CA MET A 1 -4.51 4.54 0.41
C MET A 1 -5.84 5.14 -0.09
N PRO A 2 -5.90 5.96 -1.17
CA PRO A 2 -7.14 6.66 -1.57
C PRO A 2 -8.34 5.74 -1.80
N ALA A 3 -8.14 4.63 -2.52
CA ALA A 3 -9.24 3.72 -2.88
C ALA A 3 -9.74 2.82 -1.73
N HIS A 4 -8.97 2.65 -0.65
CA HIS A 4 -9.29 1.64 0.37
C HIS A 4 -9.50 2.25 1.75
N PHE A 5 -8.56 3.07 2.24
CA PHE A 5 -8.74 3.72 3.54
C PHE A 5 -9.70 4.91 3.45
N PHE A 6 -9.48 5.83 2.50
CA PHE A 6 -10.36 6.99 2.36
C PHE A 6 -11.77 6.60 1.89
N ALA A 7 -11.86 5.77 0.85
CA ALA A 7 -13.17 5.26 0.41
C ALA A 7 -13.84 4.38 1.47
N GLY A 8 -13.08 3.59 2.23
CA GLY A 8 -13.61 2.78 3.32
C GLY A 8 -14.11 3.63 4.50
N ALA A 9 -13.36 4.67 4.88
CA ALA A 9 -13.78 5.63 5.90
C ALA A 9 -15.06 6.38 5.48
N TRP A 10 -15.11 6.82 4.21
CA TRP A 10 -16.32 7.39 3.65
C TRP A 10 -17.49 6.41 3.68
N GLY A 11 -17.30 5.17 3.21
CA GLY A 11 -18.35 4.14 3.23
C GLY A 11 -18.87 3.86 4.64
N THR A 12 -17.98 3.84 5.63
CA THR A 12 -18.32 3.67 7.06
C THR A 12 -19.19 4.82 7.56
N ILE A 13 -18.82 6.07 7.26
CA ILE A 13 -19.60 7.26 7.61
C ILE A 13 -20.94 7.29 6.86
N ALA A 14 -20.97 6.86 5.59
CA ALA A 14 -22.18 6.86 4.77
C ALA A 14 -23.29 5.95 5.34
N THR A 15 -22.97 4.99 6.22
CA THR A 15 -23.97 4.18 6.93
C THR A 15 -24.89 5.01 7.83
N VAL A 16 -24.46 6.19 8.27
CA VAL A 16 -25.30 7.14 9.01
C VAL A 16 -26.50 7.57 8.16
N ILE A 17 -26.28 7.81 6.87
CA ILE A 17 -27.31 8.24 5.93
C ILE A 17 -28.08 7.03 5.39
N ALA A 18 -27.38 5.95 5.03
CA ALA A 18 -27.96 4.81 4.34
C ALA A 18 -28.67 3.81 5.27
N ALA A 19 -28.30 3.76 6.55
CA ALA A 19 -28.78 2.75 7.50
C ALA A 19 -29.12 3.33 8.89
N GLY A 20 -29.04 4.64 9.09
CA GLY A 20 -29.38 5.28 10.37
C GLY A 20 -28.38 4.98 11.50
N ALA A 21 -27.13 4.67 11.16
CA ALA A 21 -26.10 4.41 12.16
C ALA A 21 -25.75 5.67 12.97
N ASP A 22 -25.27 5.49 14.20
CA ASP A 22 -24.79 6.59 15.03
C ASP A 22 -23.45 7.15 14.51
N ILE A 23 -23.39 8.46 14.28
CA ILE A 23 -22.20 9.13 13.73
C ILE A 23 -20.99 9.04 14.66
N GLY A 24 -21.20 9.11 15.98
CA GLY A 24 -20.12 9.01 16.96
C GLY A 24 -19.47 7.62 16.92
N VAL A 25 -20.28 6.57 16.83
CA VAL A 25 -19.81 5.19 16.70
C VAL A 25 -19.04 4.98 15.39
N GLN A 26 -19.53 5.50 14.26
CA GLN A 26 -18.83 5.35 12.97
C GLN A 26 -17.48 6.08 12.95
N LEU A 27 -17.40 7.30 13.49
CA LEU A 27 -16.14 8.03 13.61
C LEU A 27 -15.16 7.32 14.54
N LEU A 28 -15.63 6.80 15.67
CA LEU A 28 -14.81 6.00 16.58
C LEU A 28 -14.26 4.76 15.88
N GLY A 29 -15.09 4.05 15.10
CA GLY A 29 -14.68 2.89 14.32
C GLY A 29 -13.58 3.21 13.30
N VAL A 30 -13.75 4.27 12.51
CA VAL A 30 -12.75 4.72 11.53
C VAL A 30 -11.42 5.04 12.21
N LEU A 31 -11.46 5.79 13.31
CA LEU A 31 -10.25 6.16 14.06
C LEU A 31 -9.58 4.95 14.71
N ALA A 32 -10.36 4.04 15.30
CA ALA A 32 -9.84 2.84 15.93
C ALA A 32 -9.13 1.93 14.92
N VAL A 33 -9.77 1.66 13.77
CA VAL A 33 -9.18 0.83 12.71
C VAL A 33 -7.96 1.52 12.09
N GLY A 34 -8.03 2.83 11.82
CA GLY A 34 -6.92 3.58 11.27
C GLY A 34 -5.70 3.62 12.20
N ALA A 35 -5.92 3.92 13.49
CA ALA A 35 -4.86 3.96 14.48
C ALA A 35 -4.25 2.56 14.69
N PHE A 36 -5.07 1.52 14.82
CA PHE A 36 -4.60 0.15 14.96
C PHE A 36 -3.79 -0.30 13.76
N ALA A 37 -4.33 -0.18 12.54
CA ALA A 37 -3.66 -0.63 11.32
C ALA A 37 -2.35 0.14 11.08
N PHE A 38 -2.34 1.46 11.28
CA PHE A 38 -1.12 2.26 11.16
C PHE A 38 -0.07 1.87 12.21
N ALA A 39 -0.44 1.84 13.49
CA ALA A 39 0.51 1.57 14.57
C ALA A 39 1.09 0.16 14.46
N THR A 40 0.26 -0.85 14.22
CA THR A 40 0.72 -2.24 14.06
C THR A 40 1.59 -2.42 12.83
N SER A 41 1.20 -1.85 11.69
CA SER A 41 2.03 -1.90 10.47
C SER A 41 3.36 -1.18 10.69
N TRP A 42 3.34 0.03 11.25
CA TRP A 42 4.55 0.81 11.55
C TRP A 42 5.51 0.04 12.45
N LEU A 43 5.01 -0.51 13.56
CA LEU A 43 5.83 -1.31 14.48
C LEU A 43 6.37 -2.58 13.81
N THR A 44 5.55 -3.26 13.01
CA THR A 44 5.96 -4.47 12.29
C THR A 44 7.07 -4.18 11.29
N TRP A 45 6.87 -3.19 10.42
CA TRP A 45 7.88 -2.81 9.42
C TRP A 45 9.15 -2.27 10.07
N LEU A 46 9.04 -1.49 11.15
CA LEU A 46 10.19 -1.04 11.92
C LEU A 46 10.96 -2.21 12.52
N ALA A 47 10.27 -3.21 13.09
CA ALA A 47 10.91 -4.39 13.63
C ALA A 47 11.66 -5.17 12.55
N LEU A 48 11.00 -5.44 11.41
CA LEU A 48 11.62 -6.13 10.27
C LEU A 48 12.85 -5.37 9.74
N GLU A 49 12.76 -4.06 9.61
CA GLU A 49 13.87 -3.22 9.16
C GLU A 49 15.06 -3.31 10.12
N LYS A 50 14.81 -3.37 11.43
CA LYS A 50 15.88 -3.47 12.43
C LYS A 50 16.50 -4.87 12.54
N THR A 51 15.78 -5.93 12.17
CA THR A 51 16.25 -7.31 12.33
C THR A 51 16.83 -7.92 11.07
N MET A 52 16.22 -7.68 9.91
CA MET A 52 16.60 -8.35 8.65
C MET A 52 16.69 -7.40 7.44
N GLY A 53 16.22 -6.16 7.59
CA GLY A 53 16.09 -5.21 6.48
C GLY A 53 14.86 -5.53 5.62
N VAL A 54 14.15 -4.50 5.15
CA VAL A 54 12.95 -4.68 4.30
C VAL A 54 13.13 -4.21 2.86
N ARG A 55 14.20 -3.46 2.59
CA ARG A 55 14.50 -2.91 1.26
C ARG A 55 15.76 -3.54 0.68
N VAL A 56 15.72 -3.78 -0.62
CA VAL A 56 16.91 -4.17 -1.39
C VAL A 56 17.92 -3.02 -1.49
N SER A 57 19.16 -3.33 -1.87
CA SER A 57 20.17 -2.29 -2.10
C SER A 57 19.74 -1.33 -3.22
N HIS A 58 20.21 -0.08 -3.18
CA HIS A 58 19.90 0.93 -4.21
C HIS A 58 20.29 0.47 -5.63
N LYS A 59 21.38 -0.29 -5.78
CA LYS A 59 21.78 -0.89 -7.06
C LYS A 59 20.72 -1.86 -7.59
N VAL A 60 20.15 -2.69 -6.72
CA VAL A 60 19.09 -3.65 -7.08
C VAL A 60 17.77 -2.93 -7.35
N GLU A 61 17.43 -1.90 -6.56
CA GLU A 61 16.23 -1.07 -6.79
C GLU A 61 16.28 -0.37 -8.16
N GLN A 62 17.46 0.10 -8.59
CA GLN A 62 17.66 0.69 -9.93
C GLN A 62 17.60 -0.32 -11.07
N MET A 63 18.10 -1.53 -10.86
CA MET A 63 18.16 -2.58 -11.89
C MET A 63 16.82 -3.30 -12.06
N GLY A 64 16.01 -3.38 -11.00
CA GLY A 64 14.80 -4.19 -10.93
C GLY A 64 15.08 -5.54 -10.23
N GLN A 65 14.18 -5.95 -9.32
CA GLN A 65 14.34 -7.19 -8.55
C GLN A 65 14.27 -8.44 -9.44
N ASP A 66 13.39 -8.46 -10.45
CA ASP A 66 13.29 -9.62 -11.35
C ASP A 66 14.60 -9.88 -12.10
N VAL A 67 15.27 -8.83 -12.56
CA VAL A 67 16.60 -8.93 -13.19
C VAL A 67 17.66 -9.38 -12.18
N ALA A 68 17.61 -8.85 -10.95
CA ALA A 68 18.60 -9.13 -9.92
C ALA A 68 18.50 -10.54 -9.32
N GLU A 69 17.28 -11.05 -9.17
CA GLU A 69 17.00 -12.31 -8.47
C GLU A 69 16.75 -13.46 -9.44
N LEU A 70 16.08 -13.19 -10.57
CA LEU A 70 15.62 -14.21 -11.52
C LEU A 70 16.35 -14.13 -12.87
N GLY A 71 17.10 -13.05 -13.14
CA GLY A 71 17.83 -12.86 -14.40
C GLY A 71 16.92 -12.65 -15.62
N ILE A 72 15.66 -12.24 -15.39
CA ILE A 72 14.65 -12.01 -16.42
C ILE A 72 14.05 -10.61 -16.28
N ASP A 73 13.63 -10.03 -17.39
CA ASP A 73 12.79 -8.83 -17.38
C ASP A 73 11.34 -9.24 -17.11
N ALA A 74 10.61 -8.43 -16.32
CA ALA A 74 9.22 -8.70 -15.98
C ALA A 74 8.29 -8.71 -17.20
N TYR A 75 8.58 -7.85 -18.18
CA TYR A 75 7.79 -7.69 -19.41
C TYR A 75 8.70 -7.38 -20.61
N PRO A 76 9.47 -8.37 -21.12
CA PRO A 76 10.45 -8.19 -22.19
C PRO A 76 9.82 -7.63 -23.48
N GLU A 77 8.53 -7.89 -23.71
CA GLU A 77 7.75 -7.40 -24.84
C GLU A 77 7.58 -5.87 -24.87
N PHE A 78 7.63 -5.18 -23.72
CA PHE A 78 7.53 -3.71 -23.65
C PHE A 78 8.90 -3.02 -23.69
N VAL A 79 9.98 -3.72 -23.36
CA VAL A 79 11.36 -3.20 -23.46
C VAL A 79 11.84 -3.16 -24.92
N LEU A 80 11.36 -4.09 -25.74
CA LEU A 80 11.71 -4.20 -27.16
C LEU A 80 10.80 -3.38 -28.08
N MET A 81 9.77 -2.72 -27.56
CA MET A 81 8.99 -1.79 -28.38
C MET A 81 9.85 -0.55 -28.63
N PRO A 82 10.09 -0.16 -29.89
CA PRO A 82 10.70 1.13 -30.16
C PRO A 82 9.87 2.21 -29.45
N GLU A 83 10.52 3.15 -28.79
CA GLU A 83 9.83 4.35 -28.31
C GLU A 83 9.01 4.90 -29.48
N ARG A 84 7.71 5.10 -29.26
CA ARG A 84 6.88 5.69 -30.31
C ARG A 84 7.45 7.09 -30.52
N ASP A 85 7.82 7.39 -31.77
CA ASP A 85 8.19 8.73 -32.21
C ASP A 85 6.99 9.67 -31.99
N GLU A 86 6.81 10.14 -30.76
CA GLU A 86 5.84 11.18 -30.37
C GLU A 86 6.61 12.34 -29.71
#